data_AF-A0A848NW71-F1
#
_entry.id   AF-A0A848NW71-F1
#
_cell.length_a   1.000
_cell.length_b   1.000
_cell.length_c   1.000
_cell.angle_alpha   90.00
_cell.angle_beta   90.00
_cell.angle_gamma   90.00
#
_symmetry.space_group_name_H-M   'P 1'
#
loop_
_entity.id
_entity.type
_entity.pdbx_description
1 polymer ?
#
loop_
_entity_poly.entity_id
_entity_poly.type
_entity_poly.pdbx_seq_one_letter_code
_entity_poly.pdbx_strand_id
1 'polypeptide(L)'
;MPTWLKILLAVFVLWRVVRYFRPAKQAAFTPRKHWALALAQPMVEATGLTGFMSPATTALNEETRKLFRAPLLHQMELRPTTSDDEVRAHLSRVLEAQWFRADLHALQPTDDPRAALAFACVRMAFLVRNAMLMGWADPMVAWRVLLLNAQRAQDCFAGWEDFGHAFIAGRRQWVAAFRADPLGSGFDASHVRQLLGLDGAWAGLPWPGEPALSPSAAHTAA
;
A
#
# COMPACT_ATOMS: atom_id res chain seq x y z
N MET A 1 46.66 -12.79 34.54
CA MET A 1 45.20 -12.72 34.30
C MET A 1 44.59 -14.11 34.50
N PRO A 2 43.64 -14.26 35.44
CA PRO A 2 42.99 -15.55 35.65
C PRO A 2 42.14 -15.94 34.44
N THR A 3 42.05 -17.25 34.18
CA THR A 3 41.47 -17.84 32.96
C THR A 3 40.01 -17.44 32.74
N TRP A 4 39.24 -17.30 33.83
CA TRP A 4 37.84 -16.88 33.79
C TRP A 4 37.66 -15.44 33.26
N LEU A 5 38.62 -14.54 33.53
CA LEU A 5 38.56 -13.16 33.07
C LEU A 5 38.80 -13.05 31.56
N LYS A 6 39.65 -13.92 30.99
CA LYS A 6 39.87 -14.03 29.54
C LYS A 6 38.63 -14.54 28.81
N ILE A 7 37.91 -15.49 29.41
CA ILE A 7 36.65 -16.02 28.88
C ILE A 7 35.57 -14.95 28.87
N LEU A 8 35.41 -14.19 29.97
CA LEU A 8 34.45 -13.08 30.03
C LEU A 8 34.77 -11.98 28.99
N LEU A 9 36.06 -11.66 28.82
CA LEU A 9 36.48 -10.69 27.80
C LEU A 9 36.19 -11.19 26.39
N ALA A 10 36.46 -12.47 26.10
CA ALA A 10 36.17 -13.07 24.79
C ALA A 10 34.67 -13.08 24.49
N VAL A 11 33.83 -13.45 25.46
CA VAL A 11 32.35 -13.41 25.32
C VAL A 11 31.86 -11.97 25.13
N PHE A 12 32.41 -11.01 25.85
CA PHE A 12 32.05 -9.59 25.72
C PHE A 12 32.42 -9.02 24.35
N VAL A 13 33.62 -9.33 23.85
CA VAL A 13 34.09 -8.92 22.52
C VAL A 13 33.24 -9.60 21.43
N LEU A 14 32.97 -10.91 21.56
CA LEU A 14 32.11 -11.64 20.63
C LEU A 14 30.68 -11.06 20.61
N TRP A 15 30.11 -10.73 21.78
CA TRP A 15 28.80 -10.09 21.88
C TRP A 15 28.78 -8.69 21.26
N ARG A 16 29.84 -7.89 21.46
CA ARG A 16 30.01 -6.58 20.82
C ARG A 16 30.10 -6.69 19.30
N VAL A 17 30.88 -7.64 18.79
CA VAL A 17 31.01 -7.93 17.35
C VAL A 17 29.68 -8.36 16.78
N VAL A 18 29.00 -9.34 17.41
CA VAL A 18 27.66 -9.78 17.00
C VAL A 18 26.65 -8.63 17.02
N ARG A 19 26.71 -7.72 18.01
CA ARG A 19 25.83 -6.56 18.09
C ARG A 19 26.16 -5.49 17.04
N TYR A 20 27.44 -5.28 16.74
CA TYR A 20 27.90 -4.33 15.73
C TYR A 20 27.56 -4.78 14.31
N PHE A 21 27.68 -6.09 14.05
CA PHE A 21 27.29 -6.71 12.78
C PHE A 21 25.83 -7.16 12.76
N ARG A 22 25.06 -6.95 13.83
CA ARG A 22 23.62 -7.22 13.81
C ARG A 22 23.01 -6.18 12.89
N PRO A 23 22.44 -6.57 11.72
CA PRO A 23 21.71 -5.60 10.91
C PRO A 23 20.64 -4.99 11.80
N ALA A 24 20.57 -3.65 11.82
CA ALA A 24 19.48 -2.97 12.48
C ALA A 24 18.19 -3.63 11.99
N LYS A 25 17.35 -4.14 12.91
CA LYS A 25 16.04 -4.68 12.54
C LYS A 25 15.39 -3.59 11.70
N GLN A 26 15.14 -3.87 10.42
CA GLN A 26 14.43 -2.93 9.56
C GLN A 26 13.15 -2.59 10.30
N ALA A 27 12.94 -1.30 10.55
CA ALA A 27 11.70 -0.85 11.17
C ALA A 27 10.56 -1.38 10.32
N ALA A 28 9.60 -2.08 10.93
CA ALA A 28 8.39 -2.51 10.26
C ALA A 28 7.39 -1.33 10.27
N PHE A 29 6.48 -1.30 9.29
CA PHE A 29 5.36 -0.38 9.39
C PHE A 29 4.52 -0.73 10.62
N THR A 30 3.89 0.27 11.23
CA THR A 30 2.89 0.02 12.27
C THR A 30 1.78 -0.87 11.71
N PRO A 31 1.08 -1.67 12.54
CA PRO A 31 0.01 -2.56 12.09
C PRO A 31 -1.01 -1.86 11.17
N ARG A 32 -1.47 -0.66 11.54
CA ARG A 32 -2.39 0.14 10.69
C ARG A 32 -1.82 0.52 9.32
N LYS A 33 -0.53 0.87 9.24
CA LYS A 33 0.10 1.25 7.97
C LYS A 33 0.28 0.01 7.08
N HIS A 34 0.66 -1.11 7.68
CA HIS A 34 0.75 -2.37 6.98
C HIS A 34 -0.63 -2.80 6.44
N TRP A 35 -1.67 -2.76 7.27
CA TRP A 35 -3.05 -3.05 6.88
C TRP A 35 -3.50 -2.18 5.69
N ALA A 36 -3.26 -0.87 5.75
CA ALA A 36 -3.65 0.06 4.69
C ALA A 36 -2.98 -0.24 3.35
N LEU A 37 -1.71 -0.66 3.37
CA LEU A 37 -1.00 -1.05 2.16
C LEU A 37 -1.44 -2.42 1.63
N ALA A 38 -1.91 -3.33 2.49
CA ALA A 38 -2.38 -4.66 2.09
C ALA A 38 -3.59 -4.62 1.14
N LEU A 39 -4.37 -3.51 1.15
CA LEU A 39 -5.41 -3.27 0.15
C LEU A 39 -4.87 -3.27 -1.28
N ALA A 40 -3.64 -2.80 -1.50
CA ALA A 40 -3.05 -2.69 -2.83
C ALA A 40 -2.51 -4.03 -3.36
N GLN A 41 -2.54 -5.09 -2.56
CA GLN A 41 -1.86 -6.35 -2.90
C GLN A 41 -2.25 -6.91 -4.28
N PRO A 42 -3.51 -6.90 -4.73
CA PRO A 42 -3.86 -7.36 -6.09
C PRO A 42 -3.05 -6.67 -7.19
N MET A 43 -2.75 -5.37 -7.05
CA MET A 43 -1.94 -4.62 -8.02
C MET A 43 -0.43 -4.82 -7.79
N VAL A 44 0.00 -5.02 -6.55
CA VAL A 44 1.41 -5.36 -6.24
C VAL A 44 1.79 -6.68 -6.91
N GLU A 45 0.93 -7.69 -6.83
CA GLU A 45 1.12 -8.98 -7.50
C GLU A 45 1.06 -8.86 -9.02
N ALA A 46 0.07 -8.12 -9.55
CA ALA A 46 -0.07 -7.88 -10.98
C ALA A 46 1.16 -7.22 -11.61
N THR A 47 1.85 -6.35 -10.87
CA THR A 47 3.01 -5.59 -11.35
C THR A 47 4.35 -6.21 -10.98
N GLY A 48 4.37 -7.25 -10.12
CA GLY A 48 5.61 -7.82 -9.57
C GLY A 48 6.42 -6.83 -8.71
N LEU A 49 5.78 -5.79 -8.18
CA LEU A 49 6.46 -4.71 -7.49
C LEU A 49 7.06 -5.18 -6.15
N THR A 50 8.38 -5.07 -6.02
CA THR A 50 9.07 -5.43 -4.77
C THR A 50 9.23 -4.22 -3.85
N GLY A 51 9.26 -4.47 -2.54
CA GLY A 51 9.49 -3.42 -1.53
C GLY A 51 8.30 -2.50 -1.24
N PHE A 52 7.13 -2.71 -1.86
CA PHE A 52 5.94 -1.87 -1.65
C PHE A 52 5.55 -1.73 -0.16
N MET A 53 5.58 -2.87 0.55
CA MET A 53 5.27 -3.00 1.99
C MET A 53 6.47 -2.71 2.90
N SER A 54 7.64 -2.34 2.37
CA SER A 54 8.86 -2.11 3.15
C SER A 54 9.02 -0.65 3.55
N PRO A 55 9.28 -0.34 4.83
CA PRO A 55 9.64 1.01 5.27
C PRO A 55 11.01 1.47 4.77
N ALA A 56 11.90 0.53 4.40
CA ALA A 56 13.19 0.86 3.82
C ALA A 56 13.06 1.37 2.37
N THR A 57 11.95 1.07 1.70
CA THR A 57 11.67 1.57 0.35
C THR A 57 11.13 2.99 0.45
N THR A 58 12.02 3.96 0.21
CA THR A 58 11.72 5.40 0.22
C THR A 58 11.56 5.99 -1.18
N ALA A 59 12.03 5.29 -2.22
CA ALA A 59 11.84 5.65 -3.63
C ALA A 59 11.70 4.41 -4.51
N LEU A 60 11.04 4.55 -5.66
CA LEU A 60 11.08 3.55 -6.72
C LEU A 60 12.43 3.59 -7.44
N ASN A 61 12.92 2.43 -7.89
CA ASN A 61 14.08 2.39 -8.78
C ASN A 61 13.72 2.98 -10.15
N GLU A 62 14.73 3.37 -10.93
CA GLU A 62 14.52 4.11 -12.19
C GLU A 62 13.70 3.33 -13.23
N GLU A 63 13.86 2.00 -13.29
CA GLU A 63 13.11 1.15 -14.21
C GLU A 63 11.61 1.15 -13.86
N THR A 64 11.28 0.91 -12.59
CA THR A 64 9.90 0.94 -12.10
C THR A 64 9.30 2.34 -12.24
N ARG A 65 10.07 3.41 -11.97
CA ARG A 65 9.62 4.80 -12.18
C ARG A 65 9.17 5.02 -13.62
N LYS A 66 9.98 4.60 -14.60
CA LYS A 66 9.66 4.74 -16.03
C LYS A 66 8.43 3.94 -16.42
N LEU A 67 8.35 2.69 -15.96
CA LEU A 67 7.22 1.79 -16.26
C LEU A 67 5.90 2.34 -15.72
N PHE A 68 5.89 2.84 -14.49
CA PHE A 68 4.66 3.25 -13.82
C PHE A 68 4.22 4.67 -14.15
N ARG A 69 5.12 5.53 -14.64
CA ARG A 69 4.83 6.96 -14.86
C ARG A 69 3.54 7.16 -15.65
N ALA A 70 3.49 6.69 -16.90
CA ALA A 70 2.37 6.94 -17.79
C ALA A 70 1.04 6.34 -17.25
N PRO A 71 1.01 5.08 -16.75
CA PRO A 71 -0.17 4.54 -16.10
C PRO A 71 -0.68 5.35 -14.90
N LEU A 72 0.21 5.80 -14.01
CA LEU A 72 -0.18 6.60 -12.84
C LEU A 72 -0.69 7.98 -13.25
N LEU A 73 -0.07 8.63 -14.24
CA LEU A 73 -0.56 9.88 -14.82
C LEU A 73 -1.96 9.71 -15.41
N HIS A 74 -2.18 8.64 -16.18
CA HIS A 74 -3.48 8.33 -16.75
C HIS A 74 -4.56 8.13 -15.69
N GLN A 75 -4.24 7.43 -14.59
CA GLN A 75 -5.19 7.25 -13.47
C GLN A 75 -5.56 8.58 -12.79
N MET A 76 -4.66 9.56 -12.78
CA MET A 76 -4.93 10.91 -12.30
C MET A 76 -5.55 11.82 -13.37
N GLU A 77 -5.90 11.28 -14.54
CA GLU A 77 -6.41 12.04 -15.70
C GLU A 77 -5.43 13.13 -16.19
N LEU A 78 -4.13 12.90 -16.00
CA LEU A 78 -3.06 13.78 -16.44
C LEU A 78 -2.46 13.30 -17.77
N ARG A 79 -1.92 14.25 -18.53
CA ARG A 79 -1.26 13.95 -19.81
C ARG A 79 0.07 13.23 -19.56
N PRO A 80 0.50 12.29 -20.42
CA PRO A 80 1.79 11.61 -20.26
C PRO A 80 3.00 12.55 -20.26
N THR A 81 2.87 13.74 -20.87
CA THR A 81 3.91 14.77 -20.95
C THR A 81 3.97 15.68 -19.72
N THR A 82 3.07 15.52 -18.75
CA THR A 82 3.05 16.31 -17.52
C THR A 82 4.34 16.09 -16.71
N SER A 83 4.98 17.18 -16.31
CA SER A 83 6.22 17.18 -15.53
C SER A 83 5.98 16.81 -14.06
N ASP A 84 7.00 16.34 -13.34
CA ASP A 84 6.88 15.97 -11.92
C ASP A 84 6.45 17.14 -11.03
N ASP A 85 6.87 18.36 -11.38
CA ASP A 85 6.49 19.60 -10.70
C ASP A 85 5.00 19.88 -10.84
N GLU A 86 4.45 19.70 -12.05
CA GLU A 86 3.02 19.82 -12.29
C GLU A 86 2.23 18.71 -11.60
N VAL A 87 2.75 17.47 -11.55
CA VAL A 87 2.11 16.37 -10.79
C VAL A 87 2.07 16.71 -9.30
N ARG A 88 3.18 17.20 -8.73
CA ARG A 88 3.25 17.64 -7.34
C ARG A 88 2.25 18.75 -7.06
N ALA A 89 2.17 19.76 -7.92
CA ALA A 89 1.23 20.86 -7.79
C ALA A 89 -0.24 20.41 -7.94
N HIS A 90 -0.51 19.41 -8.79
CA HIS A 90 -1.83 18.82 -8.92
C HIS A 90 -2.22 18.08 -7.64
N LEU A 91 -1.37 17.16 -7.17
CA LEU A 91 -1.63 16.33 -5.99
C LEU A 91 -1.74 17.15 -4.70
N SER A 92 -0.94 18.21 -4.54
CA SER A 92 -1.05 19.09 -3.36
C SER A 92 -2.43 19.76 -3.24
N ARG A 93 -3.12 19.97 -4.37
CA ARG A 93 -4.46 20.55 -4.41
C ARG A 93 -5.57 19.50 -4.26
N VAL A 94 -5.43 18.33 -4.87
CA VAL A 94 -6.55 17.38 -5.00
C VAL A 94 -6.47 16.18 -4.08
N LEU A 95 -5.28 15.73 -3.69
CA LEU A 95 -5.10 14.41 -3.09
C LEU A 95 -5.91 14.28 -1.80
N GLU A 96 -5.77 15.22 -0.88
CA GLU A 96 -6.51 15.18 0.38
C GLU A 96 -8.01 15.52 0.22
N ALA A 97 -8.32 16.44 -0.69
CA ALA A 97 -9.68 16.96 -0.86
C ALA A 97 -10.60 16.06 -1.70
N GLN A 98 -10.05 15.17 -2.54
CA GLN A 98 -10.82 14.49 -3.59
C GLN A 98 -10.53 12.98 -3.73
N TRP A 99 -9.58 12.41 -2.98
CA TRP A 99 -9.23 10.98 -3.09
C TRP A 99 -10.44 10.04 -3.04
N PHE A 100 -11.44 10.36 -2.22
CA PHE A 100 -12.61 9.50 -2.00
C PHE A 100 -13.52 9.38 -3.24
N ARG A 101 -13.38 10.26 -4.23
CA ARG A 101 -14.16 10.25 -5.49
C ARG A 101 -13.42 9.61 -6.66
N ALA A 102 -12.12 9.39 -6.54
CA ALA A 102 -11.31 8.80 -7.61
C ALA A 102 -11.88 7.44 -8.00
N ASP A 103 -11.92 7.15 -9.30
CA ASP A 103 -12.53 5.96 -9.90
C ASP A 103 -14.04 5.74 -9.63
N LEU A 104 -14.72 6.63 -8.86
CA LEU A 104 -16.15 6.51 -8.51
C LEU A 104 -17.03 7.59 -9.15
N HIS A 105 -16.44 8.68 -9.65
CA HIS A 105 -17.20 9.82 -10.18
C HIS A 105 -17.99 9.51 -11.46
N ALA A 106 -17.67 8.43 -12.18
CA ALA A 106 -18.27 8.05 -13.45
C ALA A 106 -19.13 6.78 -13.37
N LEU A 107 -19.58 6.37 -12.18
CA LEU A 107 -20.42 5.17 -12.04
C LEU A 107 -21.69 5.27 -12.89
N GLN A 108 -21.99 4.17 -13.58
CA GLN A 108 -23.21 4.02 -14.37
C GLN A 108 -24.38 3.61 -13.45
N PRO A 109 -25.64 3.91 -13.83
CA PRO A 109 -26.81 3.52 -13.03
C PRO A 109 -26.94 2.01 -12.75
N THR A 110 -26.33 1.17 -13.59
CA THR A 110 -26.34 -0.30 -13.48
C THR A 110 -25.15 -0.86 -12.72
N ASP A 111 -24.19 -0.04 -12.32
CA ASP A 111 -23.01 -0.49 -11.59
C ASP A 111 -23.37 -0.84 -10.15
N ASP A 112 -22.65 -1.81 -9.56
CA ASP A 112 -22.72 -2.06 -8.12
C ASP A 112 -21.76 -1.06 -7.43
N PRO A 113 -22.28 -0.09 -6.66
CA PRO A 113 -21.44 0.91 -6.00
C PRO A 113 -20.49 0.31 -4.96
N ARG A 114 -20.86 -0.81 -4.35
CA ARG A 114 -20.02 -1.50 -3.36
C ARG A 114 -18.86 -2.23 -4.04
N ALA A 115 -19.15 -2.90 -5.15
CA ALA A 115 -18.10 -3.50 -5.97
C ALA A 115 -17.14 -2.42 -6.52
N ALA A 116 -17.69 -1.29 -6.99
CA ALA A 116 -16.91 -0.13 -7.42
C ALA A 116 -15.95 0.36 -6.33
N LEU A 117 -16.47 0.46 -5.11
CA LEU A 117 -15.72 0.94 -3.97
C LEU A 117 -14.54 0.03 -3.64
N ALA A 118 -14.70 -1.29 -3.70
CA ALA A 118 -13.60 -2.23 -3.48
C ALA A 118 -12.49 -2.01 -4.53
N PHE A 119 -12.86 -1.86 -5.80
CA PHE A 119 -11.92 -1.58 -6.89
C PHE A 119 -11.18 -0.25 -6.70
N ALA A 120 -11.91 0.82 -6.37
CA ALA A 120 -11.34 2.12 -6.08
C ALA A 120 -10.41 2.09 -4.85
N CYS A 121 -10.73 1.32 -3.80
CA CYS A 121 -9.89 1.18 -2.62
C CYS A 121 -8.53 0.55 -2.94
N VAL A 122 -8.49 -0.52 -3.75
CA VAL A 122 -7.23 -1.15 -4.19
C VAL A 122 -6.39 -0.16 -4.99
N ARG A 123 -7.00 0.47 -6.00
CA ARG A 123 -6.33 1.41 -6.91
C ARG A 123 -5.82 2.66 -6.21
N MET A 124 -6.57 3.18 -5.24
CA MET A 124 -6.15 4.33 -4.43
C MET A 124 -4.96 3.96 -3.53
N ALA A 125 -4.99 2.79 -2.88
CA ALA A 125 -3.87 2.34 -2.06
C ALA A 125 -2.57 2.20 -2.88
N PHE A 126 -2.68 1.60 -4.07
CA PHE A 126 -1.55 1.47 -4.98
C PHE A 126 -1.05 2.84 -5.49
N LEU A 127 -1.95 3.68 -5.99
CA LEU A 127 -1.63 5.01 -6.52
C LEU A 127 -0.91 5.87 -5.48
N VAL A 128 -1.47 5.99 -4.27
CA VAL A 128 -0.96 6.91 -3.25
C VAL A 128 0.41 6.49 -2.73
N ARG A 129 0.62 5.18 -2.51
CA ARG A 129 1.93 4.68 -2.10
C ARG A 129 2.97 4.91 -3.19
N ASN A 130 2.63 4.67 -4.47
CA ASN A 130 3.55 4.94 -5.57
C ASN A 130 3.78 6.44 -5.78
N ALA A 131 2.77 7.30 -5.66
CA ALA A 131 2.94 8.75 -5.72
C ALA A 131 3.89 9.26 -4.63
N MET A 132 3.80 8.71 -3.42
CA MET A 132 4.76 8.97 -2.34
C MET A 132 6.18 8.49 -2.71
N LEU A 133 6.35 7.29 -3.26
CA LEU A 133 7.65 6.74 -3.69
C LEU A 133 8.23 7.42 -4.95
N MET A 134 7.40 8.05 -5.77
CA MET A 134 7.82 8.87 -6.90
C MET A 134 8.32 10.25 -6.44
N GLY A 135 8.02 10.65 -5.19
CA GLY A 135 8.25 12.00 -4.67
C GLY A 135 7.19 13.01 -5.12
N TRP A 136 6.03 12.53 -5.59
CA TRP A 136 4.93 13.38 -6.08
C TRP A 136 3.96 13.83 -4.99
N ALA A 137 3.86 13.07 -3.90
CA ALA A 137 2.98 13.38 -2.77
C ALA A 137 3.79 13.59 -1.50
N ASP A 138 3.39 14.57 -0.68
CA ASP A 138 3.90 14.72 0.68
C ASP A 138 3.61 13.44 1.49
N PRO A 139 4.62 12.85 2.18
CA PRO A 139 4.42 11.59 2.90
C PRO A 139 3.33 11.63 3.98
N MET A 140 3.16 12.76 4.67
CA MET A 140 2.16 12.88 5.72
C MET A 140 0.74 12.89 5.13
N VAL A 141 0.54 13.63 4.04
CA VAL A 141 -0.73 13.63 3.29
C VAL A 141 -1.01 12.24 2.70
N ALA A 142 -0.02 11.62 2.07
CA ALA A 142 -0.17 10.29 1.47
C ALA A 142 -0.57 9.24 2.51
N TRP A 143 0.08 9.22 3.68
CA TRP A 143 -0.29 8.30 4.76
C TRP A 143 -1.70 8.55 5.30
N ARG A 144 -2.12 9.81 5.43
CA ARG A 144 -3.49 10.14 5.85
C ARG A 144 -4.51 9.58 4.87
N VAL A 145 -4.30 9.76 3.56
CA VAL A 145 -5.19 9.20 2.53
C VAL A 145 -5.20 7.68 2.56
N LEU A 146 -4.03 7.03 2.68
CA LEU A 146 -3.95 5.56 2.80
C LEU A 146 -4.76 5.03 3.98
N LEU A 147 -4.62 5.66 5.16
CA LEU A 147 -5.33 5.26 6.36
C LEU A 147 -6.85 5.52 6.27
N LEU A 148 -7.27 6.65 5.69
CA LEU A 148 -8.70 6.94 5.50
C LEU A 148 -9.34 6.01 4.44
N ASN A 149 -8.62 5.70 3.37
CA ASN A 149 -9.04 4.70 2.38
C ASN A 149 -9.18 3.31 3.01
N ALA A 150 -8.24 2.96 3.91
CA ALA A 150 -8.31 1.75 4.70
C ALA A 150 -9.52 1.71 5.63
N GLN A 151 -9.83 2.80 6.33
CA GLN A 151 -11.03 2.90 7.17
C GLN A 151 -12.30 2.69 6.34
N ARG A 152 -12.41 3.37 5.19
CA ARG A 152 -13.55 3.24 4.29
C ARG A 152 -13.77 1.81 3.82
N ALA A 153 -12.70 1.05 3.55
CA ALA A 153 -12.83 -0.37 3.23
C ALA A 153 -13.39 -1.14 4.44
N GLN A 154 -12.81 -0.97 5.63
CA GLN A 154 -13.28 -1.65 6.86
C GLN A 154 -14.76 -1.40 7.16
N ASP A 155 -15.25 -0.19 6.89
CA ASP A 155 -16.63 0.20 7.16
C ASP A 155 -17.63 -0.41 6.15
N CYS A 156 -17.18 -0.82 4.96
CA CYS A 156 -18.05 -1.22 3.85
C CYS A 156 -18.04 -2.73 3.52
N PHE A 157 -17.07 -3.47 4.05
CA PHE A 157 -16.91 -4.92 3.81
C PHE A 157 -16.79 -5.69 5.13
N ALA A 158 -17.26 -6.93 5.14
CA ALA A 158 -17.30 -7.77 6.32
C ALA A 158 -15.95 -8.47 6.63
N GLY A 159 -15.07 -8.55 5.65
CA GLY A 159 -13.81 -9.27 5.74
C GLY A 159 -12.97 -9.18 4.46
N TRP A 160 -11.73 -9.69 4.53
CA TRP A 160 -10.84 -9.76 3.36
C TRP A 160 -11.41 -10.58 2.20
N GLU A 161 -12.10 -11.69 2.48
CA GLU A 161 -12.72 -12.54 1.47
C GLU A 161 -13.83 -11.79 0.71
N ASP A 162 -14.75 -11.18 1.45
CA ASP A 162 -15.83 -10.37 0.92
C ASP A 162 -15.31 -9.13 0.14
N PHE A 163 -14.28 -8.45 0.67
CA PHE A 163 -13.58 -7.39 -0.05
C PHE A 163 -12.97 -7.88 -1.37
N GLY A 164 -12.30 -9.04 -1.36
CA GLY A 164 -11.69 -9.64 -2.56
C GLY A 164 -12.73 -10.00 -3.63
N HIS A 165 -13.87 -10.56 -3.24
CA HIS A 165 -14.96 -10.85 -4.17
C HIS A 165 -15.60 -9.57 -4.73
N ALA A 166 -15.80 -8.55 -3.89
CA ALA A 166 -16.28 -7.26 -4.36
C ALA A 166 -15.28 -6.58 -5.31
N PHE A 167 -13.98 -6.72 -5.08
CA PHE A 167 -12.93 -6.24 -5.98
C PHE A 167 -13.01 -6.90 -7.36
N ILE A 168 -13.20 -8.23 -7.43
CA ILE A 168 -13.39 -8.96 -8.69
C ILE A 168 -14.58 -8.38 -9.47
N ALA A 169 -15.73 -8.20 -8.79
CA ALA A 169 -16.92 -7.63 -9.40
C ALA A 169 -16.69 -6.18 -9.87
N GLY A 170 -16.01 -5.38 -9.06
CA GLY A 170 -15.68 -3.98 -9.33
C GLY A 170 -14.75 -3.81 -10.52
N ARG A 171 -13.74 -4.67 -10.65
CA ARG A 171 -12.87 -4.70 -11.81
C ARG A 171 -13.63 -5.10 -13.07
N ARG A 172 -14.54 -6.09 -12.97
CA ARG A 172 -15.34 -6.54 -14.12
C ARG A 172 -16.20 -5.41 -14.68
N GLN A 173 -16.90 -4.64 -13.83
CA GLN A 173 -17.68 -3.48 -14.31
C GLN A 173 -16.79 -2.38 -14.90
N TRP A 174 -15.61 -2.13 -14.33
CA TRP A 174 -14.67 -1.13 -14.84
C TRP A 174 -14.20 -1.47 -16.26
N VAL A 175 -13.80 -2.72 -16.48
CA VAL A 175 -13.38 -3.23 -17.79
C VAL A 175 -14.56 -3.28 -18.77
N ALA A 176 -15.75 -3.70 -18.33
CA ALA A 176 -16.95 -3.71 -19.16
C ALA A 176 -17.36 -2.30 -19.64
N ALA A 177 -17.03 -1.26 -18.86
CA ALA A 177 -17.19 0.14 -19.24
C ALA A 177 -16.04 0.67 -20.14
N PHE A 178 -15.20 -0.21 -20.71
CA PHE A 178 -14.06 0.11 -21.57
C PHE A 178 -13.02 1.05 -20.93
N ARG A 179 -12.89 1.02 -19.60
CA ARG A 179 -11.91 1.84 -18.88
C ARG A 179 -10.59 1.10 -18.74
N ALA A 180 -9.50 1.83 -18.94
CA ALA A 180 -8.16 1.27 -18.86
C ALA A 180 -7.80 0.84 -17.43
N ASP A 181 -7.20 -0.33 -17.30
CA ASP A 181 -6.61 -0.86 -16.06
C ASP A 181 -5.19 -1.39 -16.31
N PRO A 182 -4.25 -0.51 -16.73
CA PRO A 182 -2.95 -0.93 -17.28
C PRO A 182 -1.98 -1.53 -16.25
N LEU A 183 -2.23 -1.32 -14.96
CA LEU A 183 -1.42 -1.85 -13.85
C LEU A 183 -2.12 -3.00 -13.12
N GLY A 184 -3.31 -3.40 -13.57
CA GLY A 184 -4.01 -4.58 -13.09
C GLY A 184 -3.82 -5.76 -14.04
N SER A 185 -4.01 -6.96 -13.51
CA SER A 185 -4.01 -8.20 -14.28
C SER A 185 -5.31 -8.97 -14.05
N GLY A 186 -5.50 -10.09 -14.75
CA GLY A 186 -6.60 -11.00 -14.45
C GLY A 186 -6.56 -11.41 -12.97
N PHE A 187 -7.63 -11.15 -12.24
CA PHE A 187 -7.76 -11.45 -10.83
C PHE A 187 -9.09 -12.17 -10.59
N ASP A 188 -9.05 -13.30 -9.89
CA ASP A 188 -10.18 -14.20 -9.72
C ASP A 188 -10.23 -14.80 -8.31
N ALA A 189 -11.19 -15.70 -8.06
CA ALA A 189 -11.36 -16.32 -6.76
C ALA A 189 -10.14 -17.16 -6.32
N SER A 190 -9.29 -17.64 -7.24
CA SER A 190 -8.07 -18.36 -6.88
C SER A 190 -7.04 -17.43 -6.26
N HIS A 191 -6.91 -16.21 -6.78
CA HIS A 191 -6.07 -15.17 -6.21
C HIS A 191 -6.56 -14.76 -4.82
N VAL A 192 -7.88 -14.60 -4.62
CA VAL A 192 -8.44 -14.34 -3.27
C VAL A 192 -8.04 -15.43 -2.28
N ARG A 193 -8.18 -16.70 -2.66
CA ARG A 193 -7.75 -17.82 -1.80
C ARG A 193 -6.25 -17.81 -1.52
N GLN A 194 -5.42 -17.44 -2.49
CA GLN A 194 -3.98 -17.31 -2.30
C GLN A 194 -3.65 -16.20 -1.30
N LEU A 195 -4.29 -15.04 -1.40
CA LEU A 195 -4.10 -13.92 -0.48
C LEU A 195 -4.54 -14.25 0.96
N LEU A 196 -5.56 -15.07 1.12
CA LEU A 196 -6.06 -15.56 2.41
C LEU A 196 -5.30 -16.78 2.96
N GLY A 197 -4.50 -17.46 2.12
CA GLY A 197 -3.72 -18.63 2.50
C GLY A 197 -2.67 -18.31 3.55
N LEU A 198 -2.06 -19.32 4.17
CA LEU A 198 -1.15 -19.14 5.33
C LEU A 198 -0.01 -18.13 5.12
N ASP A 199 0.55 -18.07 3.92
CA ASP A 199 1.63 -17.15 3.56
C ASP A 199 1.16 -15.95 2.71
N GLY A 200 -0.16 -15.80 2.55
CA GLY A 200 -0.76 -14.73 1.76
C GLY A 200 -0.67 -13.37 2.43
N ALA A 201 -0.75 -12.29 1.66
CA ALA A 201 -0.62 -10.94 2.21
C ALA A 201 -1.79 -10.52 3.13
N TRP A 202 -2.92 -11.22 3.06
CA TRP A 202 -4.07 -11.00 3.95
C TRP A 202 -4.09 -12.02 5.10
N ALA A 203 -3.14 -12.96 5.13
CA ALA A 203 -3.02 -13.97 6.17
C ALA A 203 -2.80 -13.33 7.54
N GLY A 204 -3.68 -13.66 8.49
CA GLY A 204 -3.56 -13.19 9.87
C GLY A 204 -3.74 -11.67 10.05
N LEU A 205 -4.07 -10.91 9.00
CA LEU A 205 -4.47 -9.51 9.15
C LEU A 205 -5.91 -9.45 9.67
N PRO A 206 -6.16 -8.84 10.84
CA PRO A 206 -7.49 -8.77 11.39
C PRO A 206 -8.39 -7.92 10.49
N TRP A 207 -9.68 -8.26 10.45
CA TRP A 207 -10.73 -7.43 9.88
C TRP A 207 -11.86 -7.25 10.90
N PRO A 208 -12.20 -6.01 11.31
CA PRO A 208 -11.49 -4.77 10.98
C PRO A 208 -10.07 -4.77 11.59
N GLY A 209 -9.18 -4.01 10.97
CA GLY A 209 -7.88 -3.66 11.52
C GLY A 209 -7.99 -2.54 12.57
N GLU A 210 -6.85 -1.94 12.90
CA GLU A 210 -6.81 -0.80 13.81
C GLU A 210 -7.40 0.46 13.12
N PRO A 211 -8.34 1.20 13.75
CA PRO A 211 -8.94 2.38 13.15
C PRO A 211 -7.93 3.48 12.81
N ALA A 212 -8.18 4.20 11.71
CA ALA A 212 -7.25 5.19 11.17
C ALA A 212 -6.86 6.29 12.18
N LEU A 213 -7.84 6.75 12.96
CA LEU A 213 -7.71 7.87 13.90
C LEU A 213 -7.50 7.45 15.36
N SER A 214 -7.35 6.14 15.64
CA SER A 214 -7.07 5.69 17.01
C SER A 214 -5.71 6.23 17.46
N PRO A 215 -5.58 6.79 18.67
CA PRO A 215 -4.29 7.23 19.18
C PRO A 215 -3.34 6.03 19.30
N SER A 216 -2.16 6.12 18.67
CA SER A 216 -1.08 5.17 18.96
C SER A 216 -0.39 5.65 20.23
N ALA A 217 -0.11 4.75 21.18
CA ALA A 217 0.79 5.09 22.26
C ALA A 217 2.09 5.64 21.65
N ALA A 218 2.48 6.86 22.06
CA ALA A 218 3.77 7.40 21.66
C ALA A 218 4.82 6.38 22.10
N HIS A 219 5.66 5.92 21.17
CA HIS A 219 6.84 5.13 21.55
C HIS A 219 7.65 6.00 22.51
N THR A 220 7.56 5.70 23.80
CA THR A 220 8.48 6.23 24.80
C THR A 220 9.84 5.72 24.37
N ALA A 221 10.67 6.61 23.81
CA ALA A 221 12.07 6.32 23.61
C ALA A 221 12.66 6.07 25.01
N ALA A 222 12.98 4.82 25.28
CA ALA A 222 13.79 4.42 26.43
C ALA A 222 15.27 4.46 26.02
#